data_AF-A0A2E2RXI5-F1
#
_entry.id   AF-A0A2E2RXI5-F1
#
_cell.length_a   1.000
_cell.length_b   1.000
_cell.length_c   1.000
_cell.angle_alpha   90.00
_cell.angle_beta   90.00
_cell.angle_gamma   90.00
#
_symmetry.space_group_name_H-M   'P 1'
#
loop_
_entity.id
_entity.type
_entity.pdbx_description
1 polymer ?
#
loop_
_entity_poly.entity_id
_entity_poly.type
_entity_poly.pdbx_seq_one_letter_code
_entity_poly.pdbx_strand_id
1 'polypeptide(L)'
;MKKGDFVTTPAWRWHDHGNESDQPMAWLDGLDLPFANLLDANFFEDYVEGDGQMQPIYRQEGDSIHRWGRGMRPAWQEPIEPRQSPVLNYRWTDCRDNLHALREEEGSPFDGIIMAYVNPLNGGPTLPTISAYLQLLRKGEHTRSHRHTSSTIYHVAEGGGGTLVGDTEYLWEEGDTFVIPSWVEHEHWSDGGEAVLFSYTDRPILNAFGFYREAAGDRRA
;
A
#
# COMPACT_ATOMS: atom_id res chain seq x y z
N MET A 1 -8.08 8.93 -11.06
CA MET A 1 -7.11 7.88 -10.66
C MET A 1 -6.42 7.37 -11.92
N LYS A 2 -5.14 7.00 -11.85
CA LYS A 2 -4.39 6.38 -12.96
C LYS A 2 -3.87 5.00 -12.55
N LYS A 3 -3.47 4.18 -13.54
CA LYS A 3 -2.82 2.89 -13.28
C LYS A 3 -1.64 3.08 -12.32
N GLY A 4 -1.59 2.27 -11.27
CA GLY A 4 -0.54 2.26 -10.25
C GLY A 4 -0.69 3.33 -9.14
N ASP A 5 -1.63 4.27 -9.25
CA ASP A 5 -1.88 5.22 -8.16
C ASP A 5 -2.39 4.49 -6.93
N PHE A 6 -1.81 4.78 -5.76
CA PHE A 6 -2.34 4.32 -4.47
C PHE A 6 -3.20 5.42 -3.85
N VAL A 7 -4.49 5.17 -3.74
CA VAL A 7 -5.46 6.10 -3.16
C VAL A 7 -5.95 5.60 -1.82
N THR A 8 -6.09 6.51 -0.85
CA THR A 8 -6.63 6.20 0.47
C THR A 8 -7.99 6.88 0.69
N THR A 9 -8.88 6.18 1.37
CA THR A 9 -10.18 6.66 1.86
C THR A 9 -10.19 6.53 3.40
N PRO A 10 -9.60 7.50 4.13
CA PRO A 10 -9.40 7.36 5.56
C PRO A 10 -10.72 7.20 6.33
N ALA A 11 -10.70 6.41 7.40
CA ALA A 11 -11.87 6.15 8.22
C ALA A 11 -12.59 7.43 8.67
N TRP A 12 -13.92 7.39 8.64
CA TRP A 12 -14.80 8.49 9.02
C TRP A 12 -14.62 9.79 8.21
N ARG A 13 -14.27 9.65 6.93
CA ARG A 13 -14.26 10.72 5.93
C ARG A 13 -15.20 10.38 4.78
N TRP A 14 -15.96 11.36 4.32
CA TRP A 14 -16.76 11.22 3.10
C TRP A 14 -15.87 10.89 1.92
N HIS A 15 -16.26 9.86 1.17
CA HIS A 15 -15.58 9.45 -0.05
C HIS A 15 -16.61 8.91 -1.03
N ASP A 16 -16.32 9.11 -2.31
CA ASP A 16 -17.15 8.77 -3.44
C ASP A 16 -16.23 8.61 -4.66
N HIS A 17 -16.72 7.91 -5.68
CA HIS A 17 -15.98 7.61 -6.88
C HIS A 17 -16.85 7.89 -8.10
N GLY A 18 -16.24 8.39 -9.17
CA GLY A 18 -16.90 8.70 -10.42
C GLY A 18 -16.04 8.34 -11.63
N ASN A 19 -16.69 8.09 -12.76
CA ASN A 19 -16.03 7.87 -14.04
C ASN A 19 -16.74 8.71 -15.11
N GLU A 20 -16.07 9.78 -15.55
CA GLU A 20 -16.57 10.69 -16.59
C GLU A 20 -16.19 10.24 -18.02
N SER A 21 -15.43 9.15 -18.15
CA SER A 21 -15.01 8.61 -19.44
C SER A 21 -16.02 7.62 -20.02
N ASP A 22 -15.79 7.21 -21.26
CA ASP A 22 -16.54 6.15 -21.93
C ASP A 22 -15.90 4.75 -21.79
N GLN A 23 -14.83 4.62 -21.00
CA GLN A 23 -14.10 3.37 -20.80
C GLN A 23 -14.32 2.81 -19.38
N PRO A 24 -14.37 1.47 -19.21
CA PRO A 24 -14.44 0.87 -17.88
C PRO A 24 -13.12 1.07 -17.13
N MET A 25 -13.23 1.15 -15.80
CA MET A 25 -12.09 1.16 -14.88
C MET A 25 -12.32 0.12 -13.79
N ALA A 26 -11.28 -0.66 -13.48
CA ALA A 26 -11.24 -1.58 -12.35
C ALA A 26 -10.06 -1.22 -11.45
N TRP A 27 -10.17 -1.51 -10.16
CA TRP A 27 -9.12 -1.31 -9.17
C TRP A 27 -9.20 -2.40 -8.09
N LEU A 28 -8.16 -2.47 -7.25
CA LEU A 28 -8.10 -3.35 -6.09
C LEU A 28 -8.45 -2.55 -4.83
N ASP A 29 -9.45 -2.99 -4.09
CA ASP A 29 -9.82 -2.44 -2.78
C ASP A 29 -9.18 -3.27 -1.65
N GLY A 30 -8.55 -2.56 -0.70
CA GLY A 30 -7.99 -3.13 0.53
C GLY A 30 -8.60 -2.47 1.75
N LEU A 31 -9.35 -3.24 2.55
CA LEU A 31 -10.05 -2.75 3.74
C LEU A 31 -9.70 -3.60 4.96
N ASP A 32 -9.72 -2.96 6.14
CA ASP A 32 -9.59 -3.62 7.44
C ASP A 32 -10.93 -4.13 7.99
N LEU A 33 -11.91 -4.34 7.10
CA LEU A 33 -13.28 -4.74 7.45
C LEU A 33 -13.34 -5.98 8.35
N PRO A 34 -12.58 -7.08 8.09
CA PRO A 34 -12.57 -8.23 9.00
C PRO A 34 -12.09 -7.89 10.41
N PHE A 35 -11.10 -6.98 10.54
CA PHE A 35 -10.58 -6.52 11.81
C PHE A 35 -11.59 -5.63 12.56
N ALA A 36 -12.20 -4.66 11.86
CA ALA A 36 -13.24 -3.80 12.44
C ALA A 36 -14.46 -4.60 12.93
N ASN A 37 -14.88 -5.62 12.16
CA ASN A 37 -15.98 -6.51 12.54
C ASN A 37 -15.62 -7.36 13.76
N LEU A 38 -14.39 -7.89 13.85
CA LEU A 38 -13.94 -8.67 15.01
C LEU A 38 -14.00 -7.87 16.31
N LEU A 39 -13.80 -6.56 16.24
CA LEU A 39 -13.84 -5.65 17.39
C LEU A 39 -15.24 -5.06 17.66
N ASP A 40 -16.27 -5.45 16.90
CA ASP A 40 -17.60 -4.83 16.93
C ASP A 40 -17.54 -3.30 16.76
N ALA A 41 -16.61 -2.81 15.93
CA ALA A 41 -16.28 -1.40 15.77
C ALA A 41 -16.68 -0.81 14.41
N ASN A 42 -17.54 -1.51 13.66
CA ASN A 42 -17.97 -1.08 12.34
C ASN A 42 -19.14 -0.10 12.43
N PHE A 43 -18.99 1.08 11.83
CA PHE A 43 -20.01 2.12 11.70
C PHE A 43 -20.13 2.56 10.25
N PHE A 44 -21.35 2.93 9.86
CA PHE A 44 -21.65 3.39 8.51
C PHE A 44 -22.73 4.48 8.57
N GLU A 45 -22.52 5.56 7.81
CA GLU A 45 -23.47 6.65 7.63
C GLU A 45 -23.50 7.02 6.14
N ASP A 46 -24.71 7.17 5.59
CA ASP A 46 -24.90 7.69 4.23
C ASP A 46 -24.74 9.22 4.23
N TYR A 47 -24.20 9.77 3.15
CA TYR A 47 -24.21 11.21 2.92
C TYR A 47 -25.63 11.66 2.56
N VAL A 48 -26.20 12.59 3.33
CA VAL A 48 -27.62 12.98 3.21
C VAL A 48 -27.86 14.41 2.73
N GLU A 49 -26.81 15.19 2.51
CA GLU A 49 -26.96 16.56 1.97
C GLU A 49 -27.08 16.52 0.44
N GLY A 50 -27.68 17.57 -0.14
CA GLY A 50 -27.85 17.65 -1.60
C GLY A 50 -28.81 16.59 -2.14
N ASP A 51 -28.39 15.88 -3.19
CA ASP A 51 -29.10 14.72 -3.74
C ASP A 51 -28.74 13.40 -3.03
N GLY A 52 -27.87 13.46 -2.03
CA GLY A 52 -27.39 12.31 -1.26
C GLY A 52 -26.46 11.37 -2.04
N GLN A 53 -26.05 11.72 -3.26
CA GLN A 53 -25.19 10.85 -4.09
C GLN A 53 -23.72 11.23 -4.01
N MET A 54 -23.41 12.53 -4.00
CA MET A 54 -22.04 13.03 -4.02
C MET A 54 -21.87 14.21 -3.08
N GLN A 55 -20.71 14.28 -2.43
CA GLN A 55 -20.34 15.45 -1.65
C GLN A 55 -20.02 16.64 -2.59
N PRO A 56 -20.34 17.89 -2.20
CA PRO A 56 -19.93 19.05 -2.97
C PRO A 56 -18.41 19.23 -2.94
N ILE A 57 -17.87 19.70 -4.07
CA ILE A 57 -16.43 19.90 -4.23
C ILE A 57 -16.01 21.20 -3.54
N TYR A 58 -15.28 21.09 -2.43
CA TYR A 58 -14.73 22.25 -1.69
C TYR A 58 -13.27 22.57 -2.01
N ARG A 59 -12.56 21.64 -2.66
CA ARG A 59 -11.12 21.72 -2.95
C ARG A 59 -10.88 21.43 -4.42
N GLN A 60 -9.90 22.12 -4.99
CA GLN A 60 -9.48 21.86 -6.37
C GLN A 60 -8.78 20.51 -6.47
N GLU A 61 -8.75 19.94 -7.67
CA GLU A 61 -7.99 18.73 -7.96
C GLU A 61 -6.50 18.91 -7.57
N GLY A 62 -5.93 17.90 -6.93
CA GLY A 62 -4.54 17.92 -6.46
C GLY A 62 -4.29 18.74 -5.19
N ASP A 63 -5.32 19.29 -4.53
CA ASP A 63 -5.13 20.06 -3.28
C ASP A 63 -4.35 19.27 -2.22
N SER A 64 -4.64 17.98 -2.02
CA SER A 64 -4.00 17.15 -0.99
C SER A 64 -2.47 17.09 -1.15
N ILE A 65 -1.98 16.78 -2.35
CA ILE A 65 -0.54 16.70 -2.63
C ILE A 65 0.13 18.08 -2.64
N HIS A 66 -0.57 19.13 -3.10
CA HIS A 66 -0.03 20.50 -3.05
C HIS A 66 0.07 21.05 -1.64
N ARG A 67 -0.87 20.69 -0.77
CA ARG A 67 -0.97 21.20 0.60
C ARG A 67 -0.07 20.42 1.56
N TRP A 68 0.05 19.12 1.40
CA TRP A 68 0.69 18.24 2.38
C TRP A 68 1.82 17.37 1.81
N GLY A 69 2.13 17.51 0.53
CA GLY A 69 3.19 16.75 -0.14
C GLY A 69 4.51 17.50 -0.23
N ARG A 70 5.47 16.88 -0.93
CA ARG A 70 6.76 17.49 -1.32
C ARG A 70 7.57 18.06 -0.14
N GLY A 71 7.47 17.43 1.02
CA GLY A 71 8.19 17.87 2.23
C GLY A 71 7.70 19.20 2.80
N MET A 72 6.48 19.63 2.46
CA MET A 72 5.89 20.89 2.93
C MET A 72 4.51 20.67 3.54
N ARG A 73 4.14 21.56 4.47
CA ARG A 73 2.80 21.65 5.04
C ARG A 73 2.43 23.11 5.29
N PRO A 74 1.13 23.46 5.43
CA PRO A 74 0.73 24.81 5.78
C PRO A 74 1.16 25.13 7.22
N ALA A 75 1.87 26.24 7.41
CA ALA A 75 2.35 26.65 8.74
C ALA A 75 1.25 27.20 9.66
N TRP A 76 0.04 27.39 9.14
CA TRP A 76 -1.12 27.97 9.86
C TRP A 76 -2.24 26.97 10.11
N GLN A 77 -2.04 25.69 9.77
CA GLN A 77 -3.08 24.66 9.88
C GLN A 77 -2.52 23.45 10.63
N GLU A 78 -3.22 23.04 11.68
CA GLU A 78 -2.96 21.77 12.34
C GLU A 78 -3.89 20.66 11.79
N PRO A 79 -3.42 19.41 11.73
CA PRO A 79 -4.25 18.29 11.26
C PRO A 79 -5.35 17.96 12.26
N ILE A 80 -6.55 17.63 11.76
CA ILE A 80 -7.68 17.23 12.61
C ILE A 80 -7.46 15.83 13.19
N GLU A 81 -6.96 14.89 12.39
CA GLU A 81 -6.60 13.53 12.81
C GLU A 81 -5.20 13.21 12.28
N PRO A 82 -4.13 13.40 13.08
CA PRO A 82 -2.76 13.29 12.60
C PRO A 82 -2.33 11.86 12.29
N ARG A 83 -3.10 10.83 12.70
CA ARG A 83 -2.79 9.42 12.40
C ARG A 83 -3.15 9.03 10.97
N GLN A 84 -4.06 9.75 10.32
CA GLN A 84 -4.46 9.52 8.93
C GLN A 84 -3.68 10.46 8.01
N SER A 85 -3.15 9.94 6.90
CA SER A 85 -2.47 10.78 5.93
C SER A 85 -3.42 11.79 5.31
N PRO A 86 -3.04 13.07 5.22
CA PRO A 86 -3.80 14.07 4.48
C PRO A 86 -3.48 14.05 2.97
N VAL A 87 -2.46 13.30 2.55
CA VAL A 87 -2.18 13.01 1.13
C VAL A 87 -3.01 11.79 0.76
N LEU A 88 -3.99 12.00 -0.12
CA LEU A 88 -4.97 10.97 -0.47
C LEU A 88 -4.58 10.16 -1.71
N ASN A 89 -3.78 10.71 -2.62
CA ASN A 89 -3.30 10.03 -3.82
C ASN A 89 -1.77 10.05 -3.87
N TYR A 90 -1.17 8.88 -3.74
CA TYR A 90 0.24 8.62 -3.95
C TYR A 90 0.44 8.17 -5.40
N ARG A 91 0.83 9.12 -6.24
CA ARG A 91 0.84 8.95 -7.70
C ARG A 91 1.89 7.94 -8.12
N TRP A 92 1.51 7.05 -9.03
CA TRP A 92 2.39 6.01 -9.57
C TRP A 92 3.73 6.57 -10.04
N THR A 93 3.68 7.63 -10.84
CA THR A 93 4.88 8.25 -11.44
C THR A 93 5.88 8.68 -10.37
N ASP A 94 5.42 9.34 -9.32
CA ASP A 94 6.29 9.87 -8.26
C ASP A 94 6.89 8.71 -7.44
N CYS A 95 6.07 7.71 -7.10
CA CYS A 95 6.49 6.58 -6.28
C CYS A 95 7.43 5.63 -7.03
N ARG A 96 7.11 5.33 -8.28
CA ARG A 96 7.94 4.51 -9.18
C ARG A 96 9.29 5.20 -9.44
N ASP A 97 9.30 6.50 -9.74
CA ASP A 97 10.55 7.24 -9.97
C ASP A 97 11.47 7.20 -8.73
N ASN A 98 10.92 7.38 -7.53
CA ASN A 98 11.67 7.26 -6.28
C ASN A 98 12.25 5.85 -6.10
N LEU A 99 11.44 4.83 -6.35
CA LEU A 99 11.85 3.43 -6.20
C LEU A 99 12.99 3.07 -7.17
N HIS A 100 12.87 3.46 -8.45
CA HIS A 100 13.90 3.22 -9.45
C HIS A 100 15.18 4.05 -9.23
N ALA A 101 15.09 5.23 -8.60
CA ALA A 101 16.26 6.02 -8.24
C ALA A 101 17.17 5.29 -7.22
N LEU A 102 16.61 4.36 -6.43
CA LEU A 102 17.32 3.56 -5.44
C LEU A 102 17.77 2.19 -5.97
N ARG A 103 17.57 1.90 -7.27
CA ARG A 103 17.77 0.54 -7.83
C ARG A 103 19.18 -0.03 -7.63
N GLU A 104 20.21 0.82 -7.51
CA GLU A 104 21.61 0.39 -7.36
C GLU A 104 22.05 0.29 -5.88
N GLU A 105 21.19 0.69 -4.92
CA GLU A 105 21.44 0.49 -3.50
C GLU A 105 21.44 -0.99 -3.16
N GLU A 106 21.97 -1.42 -2.00
CA GLU A 106 21.97 -2.84 -1.61
C GLU A 106 20.53 -3.37 -1.43
N GLY A 107 19.70 -2.61 -0.70
CA GLY A 107 18.32 -2.99 -0.41
C GLY A 107 18.15 -3.96 0.76
N SER A 108 16.92 -4.42 0.96
CA SER A 108 16.62 -5.52 1.87
C SER A 108 17.07 -6.83 1.22
N PRO A 109 17.79 -7.71 1.93
CA PRO A 109 18.11 -9.03 1.41
C PRO A 109 16.86 -9.91 1.20
N PHE A 110 15.71 -9.54 1.80
CA PHE A 110 14.46 -10.30 1.74
C PHE A 110 13.45 -9.72 0.75
N ASP A 111 13.59 -8.43 0.40
CA ASP A 111 12.61 -7.71 -0.43
C ASP A 111 13.21 -6.97 -1.63
N GLY A 112 14.53 -6.91 -1.77
CA GLY A 112 15.18 -6.03 -2.76
C GLY A 112 15.02 -4.56 -2.36
N ILE A 113 14.74 -3.67 -3.32
CA ILE A 113 14.44 -2.27 -2.98
C ILE A 113 12.97 -2.17 -2.59
N ILE A 114 12.69 -1.84 -1.33
CA ILE A 114 11.32 -1.67 -0.83
C ILE A 114 11.16 -0.32 -0.11
N MET A 115 10.08 0.38 -0.42
CA MET A 115 9.73 1.68 0.17
C MET A 115 8.33 1.64 0.76
N ALA A 116 8.17 2.24 1.93
CA ALA A 116 6.86 2.40 2.57
C ALA A 116 6.16 3.67 2.04
N TYR A 117 4.85 3.58 1.82
CA TYR A 117 4.01 4.78 1.72
C TYR A 117 3.81 5.36 3.12
N VAL A 118 4.09 6.66 3.28
CA VAL A 118 4.12 7.31 4.60
C VAL A 118 3.11 8.44 4.73
N ASN A 119 2.60 8.62 5.95
CA ASN A 119 1.88 9.82 6.34
C ASN A 119 2.89 10.96 6.58
N PRO A 120 2.84 12.06 5.80
CA PRO A 120 3.82 13.15 5.89
C PRO A 120 3.73 13.94 7.20
N LEU A 121 2.68 13.77 8.00
CA LEU A 121 2.52 14.47 9.28
C LEU A 121 3.34 13.85 10.41
N ASN A 122 3.61 12.55 10.34
CA ASN A 122 4.20 11.80 11.45
C ASN A 122 5.26 10.76 11.02
N GLY A 123 5.45 10.52 9.72
CA GLY A 123 6.39 9.53 9.18
C GLY A 123 5.94 8.06 9.35
N GLY A 124 4.77 7.84 9.93
CA GLY A 124 4.16 6.52 10.12
C GLY A 124 3.35 6.05 8.91
N PRO A 125 2.54 4.99 9.07
CA PRO A 125 1.72 4.44 7.99
C PRO A 125 0.67 5.44 7.49
N THR A 126 0.21 5.25 6.25
CA THR A 126 -0.82 6.11 5.63
C THR A 126 -2.17 6.03 6.34
N LEU A 127 -2.51 4.84 6.85
CA LEU A 127 -3.70 4.55 7.64
C LEU A 127 -3.32 3.94 9.01
N PRO A 128 -4.14 4.11 10.06
CA PRO A 128 -3.82 3.58 11.39
C PRO A 128 -3.74 2.06 11.49
N THR A 129 -4.41 1.35 10.58
CA THR A 129 -4.55 -0.12 10.60
C THR A 129 -3.87 -0.81 9.42
N ILE A 130 -3.56 -0.06 8.35
CA ILE A 130 -2.99 -0.59 7.11
C ILE A 130 -1.74 0.22 6.74
N SER A 131 -0.63 -0.49 6.53
CA SER A 131 0.56 0.04 5.86
C SER A 131 0.62 -0.49 4.44
N ALA A 132 1.16 0.31 3.51
CA ALA A 132 1.40 -0.11 2.14
C ALA A 132 2.87 0.09 1.77
N TYR A 133 3.34 -0.69 0.80
CA TYR A 133 4.71 -0.68 0.30
C TYR A 133 4.74 -0.78 -1.23
N LEU A 134 5.82 -0.29 -1.82
CA LEU A 134 6.19 -0.53 -3.20
C LEU A 134 7.59 -1.13 -3.25
N GLN A 135 7.75 -2.21 -3.99
CA GLN A 135 8.94 -3.04 -4.01
C GLN A 135 9.42 -3.26 -5.45
N LEU A 136 10.71 -3.12 -5.69
CA LEU A 136 11.38 -3.39 -6.97
C LEU A 136 12.31 -4.60 -6.80
N LEU A 137 12.07 -5.61 -7.63
CA LEU A 137 12.98 -6.73 -7.86
C LEU A 137 13.78 -6.44 -9.13
N ARG A 138 15.09 -6.38 -9.03
CA ARG A 138 15.97 -6.17 -10.19
C ARG A 138 15.91 -7.38 -11.11
N LYS A 139 16.35 -7.22 -12.35
CA LYS A 139 16.38 -8.33 -13.32
C LYS A 139 17.18 -9.53 -12.80
N GLY A 140 16.47 -10.65 -12.61
CA GLY A 140 17.03 -11.92 -12.15
C GLY A 140 17.37 -11.93 -10.66
N GLU A 141 16.88 -10.95 -9.90
CA GLU A 141 17.00 -10.94 -8.44
C GLU A 141 16.13 -12.05 -7.84
N HIS A 142 16.70 -12.77 -6.89
CA HIS A 142 16.01 -13.72 -6.04
C HIS A 142 16.35 -13.35 -4.59
N THR A 143 15.33 -12.95 -3.83
CA THR A 143 15.51 -12.56 -2.44
C THR A 143 15.77 -13.77 -1.56
N ARG A 144 16.34 -13.54 -0.39
CA ARG A 144 16.37 -14.56 0.66
C ARG A 144 15.00 -14.69 1.28
N SER A 145 14.72 -15.84 1.87
CA SER A 145 13.47 -16.03 2.59
C SER A 145 13.44 -15.35 3.97
N HIS A 146 12.25 -14.93 4.38
CA HIS A 146 11.93 -14.52 5.75
C HIS A 146 10.47 -14.86 6.11
N ARG A 147 10.09 -14.61 7.36
CA ARG A 147 8.70 -14.67 7.81
C ARG A 147 8.44 -13.54 8.78
N HIS A 148 7.21 -13.05 8.77
CA HIS A 148 6.75 -12.03 9.70
C HIS A 148 5.32 -12.29 10.13
N THR A 149 4.93 -11.76 11.29
CA THR A 149 3.57 -11.95 11.84
C THR A 149 2.50 -11.19 11.07
N SER A 150 2.86 -10.19 10.27
CA SER A 150 1.89 -9.47 9.45
C SER A 150 1.39 -10.33 8.29
N SER A 151 0.09 -10.29 8.04
CA SER A 151 -0.45 -10.81 6.79
C SER A 151 -0.29 -9.75 5.71
N THR A 152 0.15 -10.15 4.51
CA THR A 152 0.47 -9.21 3.44
C THR A 152 -0.20 -9.64 2.15
N ILE A 153 -0.90 -8.71 1.50
CA ILE A 153 -1.47 -8.91 0.16
C ILE A 153 -0.57 -8.18 -0.83
N TYR A 154 -0.22 -8.85 -1.91
CA TYR A 154 0.62 -8.33 -2.99
C TYR A 154 -0.20 -8.21 -4.28
N HIS A 155 0.08 -7.17 -5.05
CA HIS A 155 -0.40 -6.94 -6.40
C HIS A 155 0.78 -6.67 -7.32
N VAL A 156 0.88 -7.39 -8.43
CA VAL A 156 1.97 -7.22 -9.38
C VAL A 156 1.69 -5.98 -10.24
N ALA A 157 2.37 -4.88 -9.94
CA ALA A 157 2.16 -3.61 -10.61
C ALA A 157 2.83 -3.56 -12.00
N GLU A 158 4.01 -4.16 -12.14
CA GLU A 158 4.75 -4.30 -13.40
C GLU A 158 5.59 -5.58 -13.40
N GLY A 159 5.81 -6.18 -14.58
CA GLY A 159 6.74 -7.29 -14.77
C GLY A 159 6.16 -8.67 -14.44
N GLY A 160 7.05 -9.64 -14.19
CA GLY A 160 6.71 -11.03 -13.92
C GLY A 160 7.79 -11.75 -13.14
N GLY A 161 7.43 -12.85 -12.50
CA GLY A 161 8.31 -13.56 -11.59
C GLY A 161 7.58 -14.62 -10.79
N GLY A 162 8.06 -14.87 -9.57
CA GLY A 162 7.36 -15.76 -8.67
C GLY A 162 7.65 -15.50 -7.21
N THR A 163 6.84 -16.15 -6.38
CA THR A 163 6.94 -16.14 -4.92
C THR A 163 6.77 -17.55 -4.41
N LEU A 164 7.66 -18.01 -3.55
CA LEU A 164 7.47 -19.25 -2.81
C LEU A 164 6.87 -18.90 -1.44
N VAL A 165 5.68 -19.40 -1.13
CA VAL A 165 4.98 -19.16 0.14
C VAL A 165 4.77 -20.49 0.84
N GLY A 166 5.51 -20.75 1.92
CA GLY A 166 5.60 -22.10 2.47
C GLY A 166 6.07 -23.05 1.37
N ASP A 167 5.37 -24.14 1.12
CA ASP A 167 5.72 -25.10 0.06
C ASP A 167 5.00 -24.84 -1.27
N THR A 168 4.28 -23.72 -1.39
CA THR A 168 3.49 -23.38 -2.58
C THR A 168 4.19 -22.33 -3.42
N GLU A 169 4.45 -22.68 -4.67
CA GLU A 169 5.00 -21.77 -5.67
C GLU A 169 3.87 -21.02 -6.38
N TYR A 170 3.99 -19.69 -6.43
CA TYR A 170 3.14 -18.82 -7.23
C TYR A 170 3.98 -18.15 -8.31
N LEU A 171 3.75 -18.52 -9.56
CA LEU A 171 4.23 -17.75 -10.71
C LEU A 171 3.20 -16.66 -11.00
N TRP A 172 3.67 -15.43 -11.20
CA TRP A 172 2.79 -14.28 -11.36
C TRP A 172 3.22 -13.38 -12.52
N GLU A 173 2.24 -12.75 -13.14
CA GLU A 173 2.39 -11.71 -14.15
C GLU A 173 1.68 -10.41 -13.74
N GLU A 174 1.86 -9.35 -14.53
CA GLU A 174 1.26 -8.05 -14.26
C GLU A 174 -0.26 -8.12 -14.08
N GLY A 175 -0.77 -7.59 -12.96
CA GLY A 175 -2.18 -7.61 -12.59
C GLY A 175 -2.58 -8.74 -11.64
N ASP A 176 -1.73 -9.75 -11.46
CA ASP A 176 -1.97 -10.82 -10.49
C ASP A 176 -1.95 -10.31 -9.04
N THR A 177 -2.67 -11.02 -8.18
CA THR A 177 -2.77 -10.71 -6.75
C THR A 177 -2.63 -12.00 -5.94
N PHE A 178 -1.78 -11.97 -4.91
CA PHE A 178 -1.55 -13.11 -4.02
C PHE A 178 -1.40 -12.66 -2.56
N VAL A 179 -1.46 -13.62 -1.64
CA VAL A 179 -1.41 -13.36 -0.20
C VAL A 179 -0.32 -14.18 0.47
N ILE A 180 0.33 -13.56 1.43
CA ILE A 180 1.26 -14.20 2.35
C ILE A 180 0.63 -14.19 3.74
N PRO A 181 0.20 -15.35 4.26
CA PRO A 181 -0.37 -15.43 5.60
C PRO A 181 0.68 -15.18 6.69
N SER A 182 0.20 -14.83 7.88
CA SER A 182 1.03 -14.63 9.07
C SER A 182 1.99 -15.81 9.32
N TRP A 183 3.26 -15.48 9.58
CA TRP A 183 4.34 -16.38 9.97
C TRP A 183 4.70 -17.48 8.95
N VAL A 184 4.27 -17.33 7.69
CA VAL A 184 4.67 -18.22 6.60
C VAL A 184 5.96 -17.72 5.97
N GLU A 185 6.95 -18.62 5.84
CA GLU A 185 8.22 -18.31 5.19
C GLU A 185 8.02 -18.09 3.70
N HIS A 186 8.58 -17.00 3.18
CA HIS A 186 8.46 -16.61 1.79
C HIS A 186 9.68 -15.90 1.23
N GLU A 187 9.84 -16.00 -0.09
CA GLU A 187 10.86 -15.33 -0.90
C GLU A 187 10.30 -15.00 -2.29
N HIS A 188 10.89 -14.01 -2.95
CA HIS A 188 10.45 -13.49 -4.24
C HIS A 188 11.58 -13.56 -5.28
N TRP A 189 11.23 -13.74 -6.55
CA TRP A 189 12.17 -13.55 -7.65
C TRP A 189 11.51 -12.87 -8.84
N SER A 190 12.32 -12.22 -9.67
CA SER A 190 11.88 -11.73 -10.99
C SER A 190 12.29 -12.68 -12.10
N ASP A 191 11.44 -12.82 -13.13
CA ASP A 191 11.75 -13.61 -14.33
C ASP A 191 11.95 -12.72 -15.56
N GLY A 192 13.03 -12.93 -16.31
CA GLY A 192 13.35 -12.25 -17.57
C GLY A 192 13.65 -10.74 -17.51
N GLY A 193 13.09 -10.00 -16.56
CA GLY A 193 13.15 -8.54 -16.42
C GLY A 193 13.01 -8.05 -14.99
N GLU A 194 12.90 -6.74 -14.81
CA GLU A 194 12.54 -6.14 -13.51
C GLU A 194 11.06 -6.38 -13.21
N ALA A 195 10.71 -6.41 -11.93
CA ALA A 195 9.32 -6.50 -11.48
C ALA A 195 9.06 -5.52 -10.35
N VAL A 196 7.85 -4.95 -10.31
CA VAL A 196 7.40 -4.04 -9.25
C VAL A 196 6.16 -4.61 -8.57
N LEU A 197 6.24 -4.79 -7.26
CA LEU A 197 5.16 -5.30 -6.44
C LEU A 197 4.61 -4.19 -5.54
N PHE A 198 3.31 -3.96 -5.59
CA PHE A 198 2.59 -3.21 -4.56
C PHE A 198 2.15 -4.18 -3.47
N SER A 199 2.22 -3.78 -2.20
CA SER A 199 1.67 -4.58 -1.11
C SER A 199 1.03 -3.76 -0.01
N TYR A 200 0.08 -4.36 0.70
CA TYR A 200 -0.50 -3.79 1.91
C TYR A 200 -0.70 -4.85 2.99
N THR A 201 -0.67 -4.40 4.25
CA THR A 201 -0.50 -5.29 5.40
C THR A 201 -1.08 -4.68 6.68
N ASP A 202 -1.47 -5.57 7.60
CA ASP A 202 -1.98 -5.31 8.95
C ASP A 202 -0.89 -4.92 9.98
N ARG A 203 0.36 -4.70 9.54
CA ARG A 203 1.51 -4.39 10.39
C ARG A 203 1.27 -3.25 11.41
N PRO A 204 0.55 -2.15 11.10
CA PRO A 204 0.28 -1.11 12.09
C PRO A 204 -0.47 -1.62 13.32
N ILE A 205 -1.42 -2.54 13.14
CA ILE A 205 -2.17 -3.17 14.24
C ILE A 205 -1.20 -3.96 15.12
N LEU A 206 -0.38 -4.82 14.52
CA LEU A 206 0.57 -5.65 15.25
C LEU A 206 1.63 -4.84 16.00
N ASN A 207 2.10 -3.73 15.41
CA ASN A 207 3.03 -2.82 16.07
C ASN A 207 2.39 -2.15 17.28
N ALA A 208 1.15 -1.66 17.16
CA ALA A 208 0.45 -0.97 18.24
C ALA A 208 0.31 -1.82 19.51
N PHE A 209 0.21 -3.16 19.36
CA PHE A 209 0.10 -4.10 20.47
C PHE A 209 1.40 -4.84 20.81
N GLY A 210 2.52 -4.53 20.15
CA GLY A 210 3.81 -5.20 20.39
C GLY A 210 3.86 -6.65 19.92
N PHE A 211 2.98 -7.05 19.00
CA PHE A 211 2.89 -8.40 18.44
C PHE A 211 3.72 -8.60 17.17
N TYR A 212 4.20 -7.53 16.55
CA TYR A 212 5.03 -7.67 15.34
C TYR A 212 6.32 -8.46 15.64
N ARG A 213 6.58 -9.49 14.83
CA ARG A 213 7.83 -10.26 14.81
C ARG A 213 8.23 -10.49 13.36
N GLU A 214 9.53 -10.60 13.15
CA GLU A 214 10.15 -10.96 11.88
C GLU A 214 11.36 -11.86 12.17
N ALA A 215 11.61 -12.83 11.29
CA ALA A 215 12.78 -13.69 11.35
C ALA A 215 13.23 -14.05 9.94
N ALA A 216 14.54 -14.11 9.72
CA ALA A 216 15.09 -14.72 8.52
C ALA A 216 14.61 -16.18 8.41
N GLY A 217 14.38 -16.62 7.17
CA GLY A 217 13.96 -17.98 6.89
C GLY A 217 15.14 -18.95 6.95
N ASP A 218 14.80 -20.23 7.02
CA ASP A 218 15.77 -21.31 7.15
C ASP A 218 16.27 -21.81 5.78
N ARG A 219 15.62 -21.37 4.67
CA ARG A 219 16.06 -21.67 3.31
C ARG A 219 17.36 -20.94 2.99
N ARG A 220 18.31 -21.67 2.42
CA ARG A 220 19.50 -21.08 1.80
C ARG A 220 19.18 -20.79 0.34
N ALA A 221 19.17 -19.51 -0.02
CA ALA A 221 19.24 -19.06 -1.41
C ALA A 221 20.52 -19.59 -2.09
#